data_AF-A2FIY4-F1
#
_entry.id   AF-A2FIY4-F1
#
_cell.length_a   1.000
_cell.length_b   1.000
_cell.length_c   1.000
_cell.angle_alpha   90.00
_cell.angle_beta   90.00
_cell.angle_gamma   90.00
#
_symmetry.space_group_name_H-M   'P 1'
#
loop_
_entity.id
_entity.type
_entity.pdbx_description
1 polymer ?
#
loop_
_entity_poly.entity_id
_entity_poly.type
_entity_poly.pdbx_seq_one_letter_code
_entity_poly.pdbx_strand_id
1 'polypeptide(L)'
;MEPSLFREIILTRKTKNYKRYTAQSQRDYECIKKRMMVNGVKTDYVSAYMEKQIGEHVTLVNLLSIAEVISNQLNLKIDRLAKRNRSALLCWYAENWDKISPLLLVMNNKLRSFIRSPKKCDSKEYTFSNSSSDEYFDPSDINTLLNAH
;
A
#
# COMPACT_ATOMS: atom_id res chain seq x y z
N MET A 1 -14.95 23.83 -17.07
CA MET A 1 -13.94 23.96 -16.01
C MET A 1 -12.58 23.68 -16.63
N GLU A 2 -11.67 24.65 -16.54
CA GLU A 2 -10.40 24.74 -17.28
C GLU A 2 -9.47 23.52 -17.08
N PRO A 3 -9.22 22.71 -18.13
CA PRO A 3 -8.24 21.62 -18.09
C PRO A 3 -6.81 22.09 -17.80
N SER A 4 -6.49 23.36 -18.11
CA SER A 4 -5.16 23.95 -17.91
C SER A 4 -4.78 24.02 -16.44
N LEU A 5 -5.69 24.47 -15.58
CA LEU A 5 -5.44 24.64 -14.15
C LEU A 5 -5.11 23.31 -13.46
N PHE A 6 -5.87 22.26 -13.77
CA PHE A 6 -5.60 20.93 -13.19
C PHE A 6 -4.24 20.39 -13.60
N ARG A 7 -3.83 20.60 -14.85
CA ARG A 7 -2.53 20.19 -15.34
C ARG A 7 -1.41 20.95 -14.64
N GLU A 8 -1.56 22.26 -14.44
CA GLU A 8 -0.61 23.09 -13.70
C GLU A 8 -0.46 22.66 -12.24
N ILE A 9 -1.56 22.40 -11.54
CA ILE A 9 -1.55 21.90 -10.16
C ILE A 9 -0.79 20.57 -10.04
N ILE A 10 -0.96 19.67 -11.02
CA ILE A 10 -0.27 18.37 -11.00
C ILE A 10 1.23 18.55 -11.27
N LEU A 11 1.61 19.46 -12.16
CA LEU A 11 3.01 19.70 -12.53
C LEU A 11 3.82 20.36 -11.40
N THR A 12 3.19 21.17 -10.55
CA THR A 12 3.85 21.82 -9.40
C THR A 12 4.09 20.90 -8.21
N ARG A 13 3.57 19.66 -8.24
CA ARG A 13 3.77 18.69 -7.15
C ARG A 13 5.26 18.36 -6.98
N LYS A 14 5.75 18.41 -5.74
CA LYS A 14 7.10 17.94 -5.39
C LYS A 14 7.21 16.45 -5.68
N THR A 15 7.89 16.10 -6.77
CA THR A 15 8.25 14.71 -7.07
C THR A 15 9.68 14.43 -6.59
N LYS A 16 9.90 13.22 -6.05
CA LYS A 16 11.24 12.80 -5.65
C LYS A 16 12.04 12.44 -6.91
N ASN A 17 13.11 13.19 -7.16
CA ASN A 17 13.97 13.05 -8.33
C ASN A 17 15.12 12.07 -8.09
N TYR A 18 14.79 10.81 -7.79
CA TYR A 18 15.80 9.76 -7.69
C TYR A 18 16.09 9.16 -9.07
N LYS A 19 17.38 8.87 -9.34
CA LYS A 19 17.80 8.11 -10.52
C LYS A 19 17.20 6.71 -10.45
N ARG A 20 16.61 6.26 -11.57
CA ARG A 20 16.02 4.91 -11.71
C ARG A 20 16.91 4.10 -12.64
N TYR A 21 17.60 3.11 -12.07
CA TYR A 21 18.63 2.35 -12.78
C TYR A 21 18.08 1.15 -13.55
N THR A 22 16.92 0.61 -13.16
CA THR A 22 16.33 -0.57 -13.80
C THR A 22 15.20 -0.19 -14.75
N ALA A 23 15.09 -0.87 -15.89
CA ALA A 23 14.02 -0.68 -16.86
C ALA A 23 12.62 -0.94 -16.25
N GLN A 24 12.52 -1.86 -15.29
CA GLN A 24 11.27 -2.09 -14.56
C GLN A 24 10.89 -0.87 -13.70
N SER A 25 11.83 -0.29 -12.96
CA SER A 25 11.57 0.88 -12.12
C SER A 25 11.13 2.09 -12.95
N GLN A 26 11.72 2.27 -14.13
CA GLN A 26 11.33 3.33 -15.08
C GLN A 26 9.89 3.13 -15.58
N ARG A 27 9.55 1.92 -16.05
CA ARG A 27 8.19 1.59 -16.52
C ARG A 27 7.14 1.76 -15.41
N ASP A 28 7.43 1.27 -14.21
CA ASP A 28 6.53 1.40 -13.06
C ASP A 28 6.28 2.88 -12.72
N TYR A 29 7.34 3.69 -12.73
CA TYR A 29 7.23 5.13 -12.50
C TYR A 29 6.37 5.83 -13.55
N GLU A 30 6.60 5.55 -14.83
CA GLU A 30 5.80 6.13 -15.91
C GLU A 30 4.34 5.74 -15.82
N CYS A 31 4.06 4.47 -15.51
CA CYS A 31 2.71 3.96 -15.31
C CYS A 31 2.00 4.72 -14.17
N ILE A 32 2.67 4.87 -13.02
CA ILE A 32 2.12 5.61 -11.88
C ILE A 32 1.92 7.08 -12.24
N LYS A 33 2.88 7.71 -12.91
CA LYS A 33 2.78 9.12 -13.34
C LYS A 33 1.59 9.34 -14.27
N LYS A 34 1.38 8.45 -15.25
CA LYS A 34 0.22 8.48 -16.15
C LYS A 34 -1.08 8.31 -15.36
N ARG A 35 -1.14 7.35 -14.44
CA ARG A 35 -2.32 7.09 -13.59
C ARG A 35 -2.66 8.28 -12.69
N MET A 36 -1.63 8.98 -12.17
CA MET A 36 -1.80 10.21 -11.40
C MET A 36 -2.33 11.37 -12.26
N MET A 37 -1.91 11.48 -13.52
CA MET A 37 -2.42 12.51 -14.43
C MET A 37 -3.91 12.29 -14.73
N VAL A 38 -4.34 11.04 -14.88
CA VAL A 38 -5.75 10.69 -15.13
C VAL A 38 -6.62 10.98 -13.89
N ASN A 39 -6.18 10.56 -12.71
CA ASN A 39 -6.95 10.76 -11.47
C ASN A 39 -6.82 12.19 -10.91
N GLY A 40 -5.78 12.92 -11.32
CA GLY A 40 -5.55 14.33 -11.04
C GLY A 40 -5.69 14.69 -9.56
N VAL A 41 -6.47 15.73 -9.29
CA VAL A 41 -6.69 16.30 -7.94
C VAL A 41 -7.50 15.37 -7.02
N LYS A 42 -8.21 14.39 -7.59
CA LYS A 42 -8.93 13.38 -6.79
C LYS A 42 -7.98 12.63 -5.85
N THR A 43 -6.75 12.37 -6.30
CA THR A 43 -5.72 11.72 -5.47
C THR A 43 -5.33 12.55 -4.24
N ASP A 44 -5.25 13.88 -4.38
CA ASP A 44 -4.93 14.79 -3.28
C ASP A 44 -6.09 14.86 -2.28
N TYR A 45 -7.32 14.94 -2.80
CA TYR A 45 -8.53 14.92 -1.98
C TYR A 45 -8.60 13.65 -1.13
N VAL A 46 -8.34 12.49 -1.73
CA VAL A 46 -8.29 11.21 -1.00
C VAL A 46 -7.21 11.23 0.07
N SER A 47 -6.00 11.72 -0.26
CA SER A 47 -4.90 11.78 0.72
C SER A 47 -5.28 12.65 1.92
N ALA A 48 -5.80 13.86 1.66
CA ALA A 48 -6.24 14.79 2.69
C ALA A 48 -7.41 14.23 3.51
N TYR A 49 -8.34 13.53 2.86
CA TYR A 49 -9.45 12.88 3.55
C TYR A 49 -8.94 11.81 4.52
N MET A 50 -8.03 10.94 4.07
CA MET A 50 -7.47 9.88 4.92
C MET A 50 -6.71 10.47 6.11
N GLU A 51 -5.88 11.49 5.88
CA GLU A 51 -5.14 12.21 6.94
C GLU A 51 -6.10 12.85 7.95
N LYS A 52 -7.20 13.44 7.47
CA LYS A 52 -8.23 14.03 8.35
C LYS A 52 -8.93 13.00 9.23
N GLN A 53 -9.28 11.83 8.69
CA GLN A 53 -9.95 10.80 9.49
C GLN A 53 -9.05 10.23 10.58
N ILE A 54 -7.79 9.98 10.22
CA ILE A 54 -6.80 9.38 11.10
C ILE A 54 -6.29 10.39 12.14
N GLY A 55 -6.17 11.66 11.75
CA GLY A 55 -5.61 12.73 12.58
C GLY A 55 -4.08 12.72 12.65
N GLU A 56 -3.42 11.97 11.77
CA GLU A 56 -1.97 11.87 11.64
C GLU A 56 -1.60 11.68 10.16
N HIS A 57 -0.34 11.93 9.83
CA HIS A 57 0.21 11.64 8.52
C HIS A 57 0.12 10.15 8.18
N VAL A 58 -0.59 9.82 7.10
CA VAL A 58 -0.88 8.43 6.74
C VAL A 58 0.28 7.82 5.96
N THR A 59 0.84 6.74 6.50
CA THR A 59 1.90 5.97 5.82
C THR A 59 1.32 5.02 4.76
N LEU A 60 2.17 4.48 3.89
CA LEU A 60 1.77 3.45 2.93
C LEU A 60 1.13 2.24 3.62
N VAL A 61 1.71 1.80 4.74
CA VAL A 61 1.23 0.63 5.49
C VAL A 61 -0.18 0.86 6.02
N ASN A 62 -0.44 2.05 6.57
CA ASN A 62 -1.76 2.44 7.07
C ASN A 62 -2.80 2.48 5.94
N LEU A 63 -2.45 3.05 4.79
CA LEU A 63 -3.33 3.04 3.62
C LEU A 63 -3.59 1.61 3.12
N LEU A 64 -2.56 0.76 3.10
CA LEU A 64 -2.67 -0.59 2.58
C LEU A 64 -3.56 -1.46 3.48
N SER A 65 -3.43 -1.35 4.80
CA SER A 65 -4.24 -2.11 5.74
C SER A 65 -5.74 -1.78 5.61
N ILE A 66 -6.07 -0.50 5.41
CA ILE A 66 -7.44 -0.06 5.13
C ILE A 66 -7.89 -0.57 3.75
N ALA A 67 -7.02 -0.49 2.74
CA ALA A 67 -7.33 -0.91 1.38
C ALA A 67 -7.64 -2.41 1.33
N GLU A 68 -6.92 -3.24 2.07
CA GLU A 68 -7.15 -4.70 2.13
C GLU A 68 -8.51 -5.04 2.75
N VAL A 69 -8.91 -4.36 3.83
CA VAL A 69 -10.24 -4.55 4.42
C VAL A 69 -11.34 -4.20 3.42
N ILE A 70 -11.21 -3.05 2.75
CA ILE A 70 -12.19 -2.57 1.77
C ILE A 70 -12.20 -3.45 0.52
N SER A 71 -11.03 -3.87 0.07
CA SER A 71 -10.82 -4.80 -1.06
C SER A 71 -11.57 -6.10 -0.81
N ASN A 72 -11.48 -6.65 0.39
CA ASN A 72 -12.19 -7.87 0.76
C ASN A 72 -13.71 -7.66 0.84
N GLN A 73 -14.16 -6.52 1.37
CA GLN A 73 -15.60 -6.21 1.47
C GLN A 73 -16.27 -5.94 0.11
N LEU A 74 -15.56 -5.27 -0.80
CA LEU A 74 -16.07 -4.90 -2.12
C LEU A 74 -15.66 -5.89 -3.23
N ASN A 75 -14.89 -6.93 -2.89
CA ASN A 75 -14.27 -7.86 -3.83
C ASN A 75 -13.47 -7.14 -4.95
N LEU A 76 -12.76 -6.07 -4.59
CA LEU A 76 -11.94 -5.28 -5.52
C LEU A 76 -10.49 -5.74 -5.45
N LYS A 77 -9.84 -5.93 -6.59
CA LYS A 77 -8.42 -6.32 -6.63
C LYS A 77 -7.51 -5.09 -6.46
N ILE A 78 -6.59 -5.17 -5.50
CA ILE A 78 -5.49 -4.20 -5.38
C ILE A 78 -4.35 -4.64 -6.29
N ASP A 79 -3.96 -3.78 -7.23
CA ASP A 79 -2.88 -4.06 -8.16
C ASP A 79 -1.50 -4.09 -7.48
N ARG A 80 -0.54 -4.78 -8.11
CA ARG A 80 0.82 -4.95 -7.56
C ARG A 80 1.53 -3.62 -7.32
N LEU A 81 1.29 -2.61 -8.14
CA LEU A 81 1.92 -1.28 -8.00
C LEU A 81 1.34 -0.53 -6.81
N ALA A 82 0.01 -0.56 -6.64
CA ALA A 82 -0.68 0.02 -5.49
C ALA A 82 -0.21 -0.59 -4.16
N LYS A 83 0.06 -1.89 -4.10
CA LYS A 83 0.59 -2.52 -2.88
C LYS A 83 1.99 -2.02 -2.47
N ARG A 84 2.79 -1.53 -3.42
CA ARG A 84 4.21 -1.18 -3.20
C ARG A 84 4.48 0.31 -3.20
N ASN A 85 3.54 1.13 -3.69
CA ASN A 85 3.76 2.56 -3.89
C ASN A 85 2.57 3.38 -3.41
N ARG A 86 2.83 4.35 -2.51
CA ARG A 86 1.79 5.22 -1.93
C ARG A 86 1.00 5.98 -2.99
N SER A 87 1.66 6.55 -3.98
CA SER A 87 0.99 7.30 -5.05
C SER A 87 0.09 6.40 -5.89
N ALA A 88 0.55 5.19 -6.21
CA ALA A 88 -0.25 4.20 -6.91
C ALA A 88 -1.47 3.76 -6.09
N LEU A 89 -1.30 3.60 -4.77
CA LEU A 89 -2.39 3.24 -3.87
C LEU A 89 -3.44 4.34 -3.77
N LEU A 90 -3.02 5.61 -3.66
CA LEU A 90 -3.93 6.75 -3.70
C LEU A 90 -4.69 6.85 -5.02
N CYS A 91 -4.06 6.51 -6.14
CA CYS A 91 -4.75 6.40 -7.42
C CYS A 91 -5.82 5.30 -7.40
N TRP A 92 -5.50 4.11 -6.86
CA TRP A 92 -6.47 3.02 -6.73
C TRP A 92 -7.70 3.42 -5.89
N TYR A 93 -7.48 4.17 -4.80
CA TYR A 93 -8.57 4.75 -4.02
C TYR A 93 -9.40 5.75 -4.81
N ALA A 94 -8.75 6.66 -5.53
CA ALA A 94 -9.42 7.67 -6.34
C ALA A 94 -10.29 7.03 -7.44
N GLU A 95 -9.81 5.97 -8.08
CA GLU A 95 -10.56 5.23 -9.12
C GLU A 95 -11.81 4.56 -8.58
N ASN A 96 -11.75 4.03 -7.36
CA ASN A 96 -12.85 3.30 -6.73
C ASN A 96 -13.62 4.16 -5.72
N TRP A 97 -13.39 5.47 -5.70
CA TRP A 97 -13.83 6.35 -4.62
C TRP A 97 -15.33 6.31 -4.36
N ASP A 98 -16.13 6.19 -5.41
CA ASP A 98 -17.59 6.24 -5.30
C ASP A 98 -18.14 5.04 -4.49
N LYS A 99 -17.44 3.90 -4.55
CA LYS A 99 -17.75 2.71 -3.76
C LYS A 99 -17.09 2.73 -2.39
N ILE A 100 -15.91 3.33 -2.29
CA ILE A 100 -15.07 3.33 -1.08
C ILE A 100 -15.55 4.37 -0.06
N SER A 101 -15.88 5.58 -0.51
CA SER A 101 -16.30 6.70 0.34
C SER A 101 -17.41 6.36 1.34
N PRO A 102 -18.52 5.70 0.96
CA PRO A 102 -19.58 5.37 1.92
C PRO A 102 -19.11 4.38 2.98
N LEU A 103 -18.27 3.40 2.61
CA LEU A 103 -17.72 2.45 3.58
C LEU A 103 -16.77 3.11 4.56
N LEU A 104 -15.91 4.03 4.10
CA LEU A 104 -15.00 4.77 4.97
C LEU A 104 -15.75 5.61 6.01
N LEU A 105 -16.89 6.20 5.63
CA LEU A 105 -17.71 6.97 6.55
C LEU A 105 -18.26 6.10 7.68
N VAL A 106 -18.74 4.89 7.36
CA VAL A 106 -19.22 3.92 8.37
C VAL A 106 -18.07 3.39 9.23
N MET A 107 -16.90 3.17 8.63
CA MET A 107 -15.72 2.63 9.31
C MET A 107 -14.97 3.65 10.17
N ASN A 108 -15.33 4.93 10.12
CA ASN A 108 -14.53 6.02 10.66
C ASN A 108 -14.13 5.84 12.13
N ASN A 109 -15.06 5.35 12.96
CA ASN A 109 -14.80 5.07 14.38
C ASN A 109 -13.76 3.94 14.60
N LYS A 110 -13.57 3.05 13.63
CA LYS A 110 -12.62 1.94 13.66
C LYS A 110 -11.28 2.28 12.98
N LEU A 111 -11.22 3.30 12.12
CA LEU A 111 -9.98 3.64 11.39
C LEU A 111 -8.82 3.99 12.33
N ARG A 112 -9.11 4.67 13.45
CA ARG A 112 -8.09 5.02 14.45
C ARG A 112 -7.54 3.82 15.20
N SER A 113 -8.35 2.78 15.45
CA SER A 113 -7.88 1.59 16.16
C SER A 113 -7.00 0.69 15.28
N PHE A 114 -7.27 0.64 13.97
CA PHE A 114 -6.44 -0.14 13.03
C PHE A 114 -4.98 0.32 12.94
N ILE A 115 -4.69 1.58 13.25
CA ILE A 115 -3.35 2.16 13.14
C ILE A 115 -2.56 2.02 14.44
N ARG A 116 -3.25 1.94 15.59
CA ARG A 116 -2.61 1.77 16.89
C ARG A 116 -2.25 0.34 17.23
N SER A 117 -2.89 -0.65 16.60
CA SER A 117 -2.45 -2.03 16.74
C SER A 117 -1.26 -2.28 15.80
N PRO A 118 -0.06 -2.62 16.32
CA PRO A 118 0.98 -3.20 15.49
C PRO A 118 0.44 -4.54 14.99
N LYS A 119 -0.17 -4.56 13.80
CA LYS A 119 -0.38 -5.81 13.10
C LYS A 119 1.01 -6.36 12.80
N LYS A 120 1.38 -7.48 13.45
CA LYS A 120 2.45 -8.34 12.96
C LYS A 120 2.14 -8.56 11.48
N CYS A 121 3.07 -8.18 10.62
CA CYS A 121 3.00 -8.57 9.22
C CYS A 121 2.98 -10.09 9.23
N ASP A 122 1.88 -10.70 8.80
CA ASP A 122 1.85 -12.11 8.43
C ASP A 122 2.81 -12.29 7.25
N SER A 123 4.08 -12.53 7.57
CA SER A 123 4.93 -13.36 6.74
C SER A 123 4.12 -14.62 6.48
N LYS A 124 3.77 -14.86 5.22
CA LYS A 124 3.28 -16.16 4.80
C LYS A 124 4.30 -17.18 5.28
N GLU A 125 3.95 -17.88 6.36
CA GLU A 125 4.70 -19.01 6.87
C GLU A 125 4.80 -20.01 5.72
N TYR A 126 6.02 -20.20 5.25
CA TYR A 126 6.35 -21.34 4.44
C TYR A 126 6.13 -22.54 5.35
N THR A 127 5.13 -23.37 5.04
CA THR A 127 4.84 -24.59 5.78
C THR A 127 6.04 -25.52 5.70
N PHE A 128 6.86 -25.53 6.76
CA PHE A 128 7.70 -26.66 7.10
C PHE A 128 6.92 -27.48 8.13
N SER A 129 6.52 -28.67 7.74
CA SER A 129 5.82 -29.63 8.59
C SER A 129 6.73 -30.06 9.73
N ASN A 130 6.49 -29.58 10.95
CA ASN A 130 7.08 -30.17 12.15
C ASN A 130 6.08 -31.13 12.79
N SER A 131 6.35 -32.42 12.59
CA SER A 131 6.15 -33.43 13.61
C SER A 131 6.82 -32.99 14.91
N SER A 132 6.08 -33.07 15.98
CA SER A 132 6.43 -32.69 17.35
C SER A 132 7.56 -33.54 17.94
N SER A 133 8.72 -32.92 18.16
CA SER A 133 9.68 -33.25 19.22
C SER A 133 10.49 -32.00 19.54
N ASP A 134 10.55 -31.62 20.82
CA ASP A 134 11.45 -30.59 21.35
C ASP A 134 12.91 -31.01 21.09
N GLU A 135 13.47 -30.61 19.95
CA GLU A 135 14.89 -30.78 19.65
C GLU A 135 15.64 -29.49 20.04
N TYR A 136 16.48 -29.63 21.05
CA TYR A 136 17.42 -28.63 21.51
C TYR A 136 18.38 -28.24 20.38
N PHE A 137 18.32 -26.99 19.94
CA PHE A 137 19.16 -26.45 18.87
C PHE A 137 20.56 -26.12 19.42
N ASP A 138 21.56 -26.95 19.12
CA ASP A 138 22.97 -26.66 19.44
C ASP A 138 23.58 -25.74 18.36
N PRO A 139 23.92 -24.48 18.68
CA PRO A 139 24.50 -23.54 17.72
C PRO A 139 25.94 -23.91 17.28
N SER A 140 26.52 -24.98 17.82
CA SER A 140 27.87 -25.44 17.48
C SER A 140 27.89 -26.49 16.35
N ASP A 141 26.75 -27.06 15.96
CA ASP A 141 26.69 -28.13 14.96
C ASP A 141 26.56 -27.60 13.52
N ILE A 142 27.70 -27.56 12.82
CA ILE A 142 27.81 -27.06 11.44
C ILE A 142 27.13 -27.98 10.40
N ASN A 143 26.81 -29.23 10.76
CA ASN A 143 26.17 -30.16 9.85
C ASN A 143 24.73 -29.75 9.48
N THR A 144 24.09 -28.93 10.32
CA THR A 144 22.75 -28.37 10.06
C THR A 144 22.72 -27.34 8.94
N LEU A 145 23.88 -26.79 8.54
CA LEU A 145 24.02 -25.78 7.49
C LEU A 145 24.36 -26.37 6.12
N LEU A 146 24.59 -27.68 6.05
CA LEU A 146 24.84 -28.37 4.80
C LEU A 146 23.53 -28.97 4.31
N ASN A 147 22.91 -28.31 3.31
CA ASN A 147 21.82 -28.92 2.56
C ASN A 147 22.35 -30.20 1.91
N ALA A 148 22.00 -31.36 2.46
CA ALA A 148 22.30 -32.64 1.85
C ALA A 148 21.69 -32.66 0.45
N HIS A 149 22.54 -32.93 -0.55
CA HIS A 149 22.22 -32.77 -1.96
C HIS A 149 22.18 -34.12 -2.67
#